data_AF-A0A6L6XLE0-F1
#
_entry.id   AF-A0A6L6XLE0-F1
#
_cell.length_a   1.000
_cell.length_b   1.000
_cell.length_c   1.000
_cell.angle_alpha   90.00
_cell.angle_beta   90.00
_cell.angle_gamma   90.00
#
_symmetry.space_group_name_H-M   'P 1'
#
loop_
_entity.id
_entity.type
_entity.pdbx_description
1 polymer ?
#
loop_
_entity_poly.entity_id
_entity_poly.type
_entity_poly.pdbx_seq_one_letter_code
_entity_poly.pdbx_strand_id
1 'polypeptide(L)'
;MIGRIKATLPLAVVIGVLALVWTDVALNFTFHWVTDGDLGNGLSLPSNFHLVVPAAFVAWGFFFAAGADTAAFVKVVIASVVGGLAALGAMAAASATADLPDFWGIALWVGIFATVLVLLSVLGDWHYVPATFGAFASVFFWWTATGLDYWAPDGGGVGNGLEALSDPATAGAGAFGGVISTPFVYVWLSITVSLLCGCVLGLLSVKLTALVTPRSPAEAEAEVVDKHPSHSS
;
A
#
# COMPACT_ATOMS: atom_id res chain seq x y z
N MET A 1 -31.95 -7.03 -8.24
CA MET A 1 -30.74 -6.35 -8.78
C MET A 1 -30.73 -4.87 -8.43
N ILE A 2 -31.75 -4.08 -8.80
CA ILE A 2 -31.85 -2.63 -8.51
C ILE A 2 -31.68 -2.28 -7.01
N GLY A 3 -32.28 -3.05 -6.10
CA GLY A 3 -32.12 -2.80 -4.66
C GLY A 3 -30.67 -2.97 -4.15
N ARG A 4 -29.93 -3.93 -4.70
CA ARG A 4 -28.50 -4.12 -4.38
C ARG A 4 -27.66 -2.95 -4.91
N ILE A 5 -27.95 -2.49 -6.13
CA ILE A 5 -27.29 -1.31 -6.71
C ILE A 5 -27.52 -0.08 -5.83
N LYS A 6 -28.78 0.18 -5.42
CA LYS A 6 -29.09 1.31 -4.54
C LYS A 6 -28.37 1.25 -3.20
N ALA A 7 -28.22 0.05 -2.62
CA ALA A 7 -27.50 -0.13 -1.37
C ALA A 7 -25.98 0.06 -1.50
N THR A 8 -25.38 -0.32 -2.63
CA THR A 8 -23.92 -0.23 -2.83
C THR A 8 -23.48 1.10 -3.47
N LEU A 9 -24.38 1.81 -4.16
CA LEU A 9 -24.04 3.03 -4.91
C LEU A 9 -23.37 4.12 -4.08
N PRO A 10 -23.82 4.47 -2.86
CA PRO A 10 -23.16 5.50 -2.06
C PRO A 10 -21.69 5.16 -1.78
N LEU A 11 -21.42 3.90 -1.41
CA LEU A 11 -20.07 3.42 -1.17
C LEU A 11 -19.23 3.46 -2.45
N ALA A 12 -19.78 3.00 -3.57
CA ALA A 12 -19.09 2.98 -4.85
C ALA A 12 -18.68 4.39 -5.31
N VAL A 13 -19.56 5.39 -5.14
CA VAL A 13 -19.26 6.79 -5.47
C VAL A 13 -18.15 7.34 -4.58
N VAL A 14 -18.23 7.12 -3.26
CA VAL A 14 -17.21 7.57 -2.32
C VAL A 14 -15.84 6.94 -2.63
N ILE A 15 -15.79 5.62 -2.84
CA ILE A 15 -14.55 4.93 -3.23
C ILE A 15 -14.02 5.49 -4.55
N GLY A 16 -14.87 5.71 -5.55
CA GLY A 16 -14.47 6.28 -6.84
C GLY A 16 -13.82 7.66 -6.71
N VAL A 17 -14.42 8.56 -5.91
CA VAL A 17 -13.87 9.89 -5.64
C VAL A 17 -12.54 9.79 -4.89
N LEU A 18 -12.48 9.00 -3.82
CA LEU A 18 -11.26 8.81 -3.03
C LEU A 18 -10.13 8.20 -3.86
N ALA A 19 -10.43 7.25 -4.77
CA ALA A 19 -9.45 6.63 -5.66
C ALA A 19 -8.91 7.63 -6.69
N LEU A 20 -9.76 8.50 -7.23
CA LEU A 20 -9.35 9.60 -8.10
C LEU A 20 -8.39 10.53 -7.36
N VAL A 21 -8.78 11.01 -6.17
CA VAL A 21 -7.97 11.92 -5.36
C VAL A 21 -6.64 11.29 -4.99
N TRP A 22 -6.64 10.04 -4.52
CA TRP A 22 -5.40 9.34 -4.17
C TRP A 22 -4.46 9.19 -5.36
N THR A 23 -4.99 8.77 -6.51
CA THR A 23 -4.18 8.55 -7.71
C THR A 23 -3.56 9.86 -8.19
N ASP A 24 -4.35 10.93 -8.23
CA ASP A 24 -3.87 12.26 -8.61
C ASP A 24 -2.77 12.74 -7.65
N VAL A 25 -3.02 12.69 -6.34
CA VAL A 25 -2.05 13.13 -5.33
C VAL A 25 -0.78 12.29 -5.37
N ALA A 26 -0.88 10.96 -5.41
CA ALA A 26 0.27 10.07 -5.36
C ALA A 26 1.15 10.17 -6.61
N LEU A 27 0.55 10.26 -7.80
CA LEU A 27 1.29 10.42 -9.05
C LEU A 27 1.95 11.80 -9.13
N ASN A 28 1.23 12.87 -8.79
CA ASN A 28 1.82 14.22 -8.80
C ASN A 28 2.91 14.36 -7.72
N PHE A 29 2.72 13.79 -6.53
CA PHE A 29 3.76 13.75 -5.51
C PHE A 29 5.04 13.12 -6.04
N THR A 30 4.91 11.98 -6.71
CA THR A 30 6.02 11.16 -7.19
C THR A 30 6.72 11.78 -8.41
N PHE A 31 5.98 12.29 -9.38
CA PHE A 31 6.53 12.71 -10.68
C PHE A 31 6.56 14.23 -10.91
N HIS A 32 6.04 15.04 -9.99
CA HIS A 32 6.00 16.50 -10.15
C HIS A 32 6.39 17.30 -8.91
N TRP A 33 6.15 16.82 -7.68
CA TRP A 33 6.36 17.62 -6.47
C TRP A 33 7.64 17.27 -5.70
N VAL A 34 7.98 15.98 -5.58
CA VAL A 34 9.14 15.52 -4.81
C VAL A 34 10.07 14.72 -5.72
N THR A 35 10.85 15.47 -6.50
CA THR A 35 11.59 14.98 -7.66
C THR A 35 13.03 15.48 -7.69
N ASP A 36 13.91 14.74 -8.37
CA ASP A 36 15.36 14.94 -8.46
C ASP A 36 15.83 15.13 -9.92
N GLY A 37 15.02 15.77 -10.77
CA GLY A 37 15.41 16.13 -12.14
C GLY A 37 14.28 16.01 -13.17
N ASP A 38 14.52 16.47 -14.39
CA ASP A 38 13.54 16.42 -15.49
C ASP A 38 13.86 15.25 -16.44
N LEU A 39 12.86 14.44 -16.78
CA LEU A 39 12.97 13.35 -17.74
C LEU A 39 12.81 13.81 -19.20
N GLY A 40 12.47 15.08 -19.44
CA GLY A 40 12.37 15.69 -20.77
C GLY A 40 11.10 15.33 -21.54
N ASN A 41 10.16 14.62 -20.91
CA ASN A 41 8.85 14.25 -21.47
C ASN A 41 7.67 14.85 -20.69
N GLY A 42 7.95 15.85 -19.84
CA GLY A 42 6.97 16.48 -18.96
C GLY A 42 6.79 15.78 -17.61
N LEU A 43 7.50 14.68 -17.35
CA LEU A 43 7.61 14.06 -16.03
C LEU A 43 8.98 14.36 -15.42
N SER A 44 9.03 14.40 -14.09
CA SER A 44 10.28 14.52 -13.35
C SER A 44 10.72 13.18 -12.78
N LEU A 45 12.03 13.00 -12.64
CA LEU A 45 12.64 11.85 -12.00
C LEU A 45 12.23 11.87 -10.53
N PRO A 46 11.54 10.83 -10.03
CA PRO A 46 11.13 10.80 -8.64
C PRO A 46 12.32 10.85 -7.67
N SER A 47 12.15 11.45 -6.49
CA SER A 47 13.19 11.45 -5.43
C SER A 47 13.42 10.05 -4.82
N ASN A 48 14.02 9.86 -3.65
CA ASN A 48 14.07 8.49 -3.07
C ASN A 48 12.73 8.01 -2.48
N PHE A 49 11.84 8.93 -2.09
CA PHE A 49 10.59 8.59 -1.42
C PHE A 49 9.38 8.89 -2.32
N HIS A 50 8.52 7.89 -2.54
CA HIS A 50 7.34 8.01 -3.41
C HIS A 50 6.06 7.55 -2.73
N LEU A 51 4.92 8.03 -3.23
CA LEU A 51 3.62 7.46 -2.92
C LEU A 51 3.24 6.44 -3.99
N VAL A 52 3.15 5.18 -3.59
CA VAL A 52 2.93 4.05 -4.49
C VAL A 52 1.44 3.74 -4.57
N VAL A 53 0.84 4.16 -5.69
CA VAL A 53 -0.60 3.98 -5.98
C VAL A 53 -1.11 2.56 -5.69
N PRO A 54 -0.53 1.48 -6.26
CA PRO A 54 -1.07 0.13 -6.07
C PRO A 54 -0.98 -0.36 -4.62
N ALA A 55 0.05 0.05 -3.87
CA ALA A 55 0.21 -0.37 -2.47
C ALA A 55 -0.95 0.12 -1.60
N ALA A 56 -1.39 1.36 -1.77
CA ALA A 56 -2.57 1.85 -1.06
C ALA A 56 -3.84 1.07 -1.42
N PHE A 57 -4.04 0.74 -2.71
CA PHE A 57 -5.19 -0.07 -3.13
C PHE A 57 -5.18 -1.47 -2.52
N VAL A 58 -4.00 -2.08 -2.36
CA VAL A 58 -3.86 -3.40 -1.71
C VAL A 58 -4.37 -3.35 -0.27
N ALA A 59 -3.84 -2.44 0.56
CA ALA A 59 -4.30 -2.31 1.95
C ALA A 59 -5.77 -1.90 2.06
N TRP A 60 -6.23 -1.02 1.17
CA TRP A 60 -7.63 -0.60 1.10
C TRP A 60 -8.56 -1.78 0.78
N GLY A 61 -8.18 -2.65 -0.15
CA GLY A 61 -8.90 -3.89 -0.44
C GLY A 61 -8.94 -4.84 0.75
N PHE A 62 -7.81 -5.02 1.44
CA PHE A 62 -7.76 -5.85 2.66
C PHE A 62 -8.59 -5.30 3.81
N PHE A 63 -8.71 -3.98 3.94
CA PHE A 63 -9.59 -3.36 4.93
C PHE A 63 -11.05 -3.81 4.73
N PHE A 64 -11.54 -3.82 3.49
CA PHE A 64 -12.88 -4.33 3.19
C PHE A 64 -12.98 -5.84 3.41
N ALA A 65 -11.96 -6.60 3.01
CA ALA A 65 -11.92 -8.05 3.22
C ALA A 65 -11.91 -8.43 4.72
N ALA A 66 -11.37 -7.56 5.58
CA ALA A 66 -11.31 -7.75 7.03
C ALA A 66 -12.60 -7.33 7.78
N GLY A 67 -13.60 -6.78 7.08
CA GLY A 67 -14.91 -6.42 7.66
C GLY A 67 -15.28 -4.94 7.60
N ALA A 68 -14.39 -4.08 7.08
CA ALA A 68 -14.67 -2.66 6.83
C ALA A 68 -15.09 -1.83 8.06
N ASP A 69 -14.62 -2.20 9.26
CA ASP A 69 -14.89 -1.50 10.50
C ASP A 69 -13.60 -0.99 11.19
N THR A 70 -13.73 -0.44 12.39
CA THR A 70 -12.55 0.07 13.12
C THR A 70 -11.60 -1.06 13.55
N ALA A 71 -12.10 -2.26 13.82
CA ALA A 71 -11.26 -3.41 14.14
C ALA A 71 -10.47 -3.88 12.91
N ALA A 72 -11.11 -3.90 11.74
CA ALA A 72 -10.49 -4.16 10.45
C ALA A 72 -9.37 -3.14 10.17
N PHE A 73 -9.61 -1.84 10.41
CA PHE A 73 -8.57 -0.82 10.28
C PHE A 73 -7.33 -1.14 11.12
N VAL A 74 -7.51 -1.45 12.41
CA VAL A 74 -6.38 -1.79 13.31
C VAL A 74 -5.65 -3.04 12.83
N LYS A 75 -6.39 -4.09 12.43
CA LYS A 75 -5.80 -5.33 11.90
C LYS A 75 -4.95 -5.08 10.67
N VAL A 76 -5.45 -4.33 9.69
CA VAL A 76 -4.73 -4.09 8.43
C VAL A 76 -3.55 -3.14 8.64
N VAL A 77 -3.65 -2.15 9.54
CA VAL A 77 -2.51 -1.30 9.91
C VAL A 77 -1.37 -2.12 10.51
N ILE A 78 -1.66 -2.96 11.51
CA ILE A 78 -0.65 -3.81 12.15
C ILE A 78 -0.06 -4.79 11.12
N ALA A 79 -0.91 -5.45 10.34
CA ALA A 79 -0.49 -6.36 9.28
C ALA A 79 0.41 -5.67 8.25
N SER A 80 0.12 -4.43 7.87
CA SER A 80 0.92 -3.64 6.92
C SER A 80 2.32 -3.37 7.46
N VAL A 81 2.43 -3.00 8.74
CA VAL A 81 3.71 -2.75 9.40
C VAL A 81 4.50 -4.05 9.55
N VAL A 82 3.87 -5.12 10.06
CA VAL A 82 4.54 -6.42 10.30
C VAL A 82 5.01 -7.04 8.99
N GLY A 83 4.15 -7.08 7.97
CA GLY A 83 4.51 -7.59 6.65
C GLY A 83 5.60 -6.76 5.98
N GLY A 84 5.53 -5.43 6.10
CA GLY A 84 6.57 -4.53 5.60
C GLY A 84 7.92 -4.75 6.28
N LEU A 85 7.97 -4.87 7.61
CA LEU A 85 9.19 -5.14 8.36
C LEU A 85 9.79 -6.51 8.02
N ALA A 86 8.96 -7.54 7.84
CA ALA A 86 9.43 -8.84 7.39
C ALA A 86 10.02 -8.79 5.98
N ALA A 87 9.43 -8.01 5.06
CA ALA A 87 10.01 -7.78 3.74
C ALA A 87 11.35 -7.03 3.83
N LEU A 88 11.44 -5.98 4.67
CA LEU A 88 12.71 -5.28 4.92
C LEU A 88 13.80 -6.25 5.41
N GLY A 89 13.47 -7.11 6.38
CA GLY A 89 14.38 -8.14 6.88
C GLY A 89 14.79 -9.15 5.80
N ALA A 90 13.85 -9.60 4.97
CA ALA A 90 14.13 -10.51 3.86
C ALA A 90 15.05 -9.87 2.82
N MET A 91 14.82 -8.60 2.44
CA MET A 91 15.67 -7.87 1.51
C MET A 91 17.08 -7.68 2.07
N ALA A 92 17.21 -7.25 3.33
CA ALA A 92 18.50 -7.06 3.98
C ALA A 92 19.30 -8.38 4.08
N ALA A 93 18.63 -9.47 4.45
CA ALA A 93 19.26 -10.78 4.55
C ALA A 93 19.64 -11.34 3.17
N ALA A 94 18.78 -11.15 2.16
CA ALA A 94 19.06 -11.55 0.79
C ALA A 94 20.25 -10.79 0.19
N SER A 95 20.37 -9.49 0.47
CA SER A 95 21.54 -8.69 0.11
C SER A 95 22.82 -9.18 0.79
N ALA A 96 22.73 -9.57 2.07
CA ALA A 96 23.89 -10.09 2.82
C ALA A 96 24.35 -11.49 2.34
N THR A 97 23.47 -12.24 1.68
CA THR A 97 23.75 -13.58 1.13
C THR A 97 23.69 -13.60 -0.39
N ALA A 98 24.00 -12.47 -1.03
CA ALA A 98 23.97 -12.33 -2.47
C ALA A 98 24.99 -13.25 -3.16
N ASP A 99 24.55 -13.95 -4.21
CA ASP A 99 25.36 -14.93 -4.94
C ASP A 99 24.99 -14.94 -6.43
N LEU A 100 25.33 -13.86 -7.15
CA LEU A 100 24.96 -13.70 -8.56
C LEU A 100 25.59 -14.80 -9.44
N PRO A 101 24.85 -15.35 -10.43
CA PRO A 101 23.51 -14.98 -10.88
C PRO A 101 22.36 -15.71 -10.16
N ASP A 102 22.63 -16.48 -9.11
CA ASP A 102 21.66 -17.35 -8.46
C ASP A 102 20.78 -16.61 -7.44
N PHE A 103 19.46 -16.78 -7.57
CA PHE A 103 18.46 -16.16 -6.68
C PHE A 103 18.21 -16.96 -5.40
N TRP A 104 19.08 -17.91 -5.06
CA TRP A 104 18.84 -18.86 -3.96
C TRP A 104 18.67 -18.14 -2.61
N GLY A 105 19.50 -17.11 -2.35
CA GLY A 105 19.44 -16.34 -1.10
C GLY A 105 18.11 -15.62 -0.94
N ILE A 106 17.62 -14.99 -2.02
CA ILE A 106 16.28 -14.40 -2.06
C ILE A 106 15.21 -15.46 -1.73
N ALA A 107 15.26 -16.61 -2.42
CA ALA A 107 14.27 -17.68 -2.22
C ALA A 107 14.27 -18.21 -0.78
N LEU A 108 15.45 -18.42 -0.20
CA LEU A 108 15.62 -18.87 1.18
C LEU A 108 14.96 -17.88 2.16
N TRP A 109 15.36 -16.61 2.10
CA TRP A 109 14.89 -15.62 3.08
C TRP A 109 13.41 -15.31 2.92
N VAL A 110 12.89 -15.27 1.69
CA VAL A 110 11.44 -15.18 1.46
C VAL A 110 10.72 -16.36 2.12
N GLY A 111 11.20 -17.59 1.95
CA GLY A 111 10.61 -18.78 2.57
C GLY A 111 10.65 -18.76 4.10
N ILE A 112 11.77 -18.33 4.69
CA ILE A 112 11.93 -18.19 6.15
C ILE A 112 10.96 -17.14 6.69
N PHE A 113 10.98 -15.92 6.13
CA PHE A 113 10.13 -14.84 6.63
C PHE A 113 8.65 -15.10 6.39
N ALA A 114 8.26 -15.70 5.26
CA ALA A 114 6.89 -16.15 5.04
C ALA A 114 6.45 -17.16 6.11
N THR A 115 7.31 -18.12 6.46
CA THR A 115 7.03 -19.10 7.52
C THR A 115 6.84 -18.41 8.87
N VAL A 116 7.75 -17.51 9.25
CA VAL A 116 7.64 -16.72 10.49
C VAL A 116 6.34 -15.92 10.52
N LEU A 117 5.99 -15.23 9.43
CA LEU A 117 4.76 -14.46 9.33
C LEU A 117 3.51 -15.31 9.53
N VAL A 118 3.47 -16.54 9.03
CA VAL A 118 2.34 -17.45 9.30
C VAL A 118 2.33 -17.87 10.77
N LEU A 119 3.47 -18.21 11.35
CA LEU A 119 3.57 -18.65 12.75
C LEU A 119 3.19 -17.55 13.74
N LEU A 120 3.39 -16.28 13.40
CA LEU A 120 2.94 -15.13 14.21
C LEU A 120 1.41 -15.10 14.40
N SER A 121 0.62 -15.81 13.57
CA SER A 121 -0.84 -15.94 13.79
C SER A 121 -1.20 -16.57 15.14
N VAL A 122 -0.30 -17.34 15.75
CA VAL A 122 -0.48 -17.91 17.10
C VAL A 122 -0.55 -16.82 18.18
N LEU A 123 -0.04 -15.61 17.92
CA LEU A 123 -0.01 -14.50 18.88
C LEU A 123 -1.36 -13.76 19.00
N GLY A 124 -2.36 -14.11 18.18
CA GLY A 124 -3.75 -13.70 18.35
C GLY A 124 -4.41 -13.17 17.08
N ASP A 125 -5.73 -12.95 17.17
CA ASP A 125 -6.62 -12.59 16.06
C ASP A 125 -6.37 -11.19 15.44
N TRP A 126 -5.49 -10.40 16.06
CA TRP A 126 -5.00 -9.15 15.51
C TRP A 126 -4.09 -9.38 14.30
N HIS A 127 -3.46 -10.56 14.21
CA HIS A 127 -2.56 -10.91 13.12
C HIS A 127 -3.34 -11.39 11.89
N TYR A 128 -3.68 -10.45 11.03
CA TYR A 128 -4.40 -10.74 9.79
C TYR A 128 -3.43 -11.19 8.69
N VAL A 129 -3.20 -12.50 8.62
CA VAL A 129 -2.24 -13.14 7.70
C VAL A 129 -2.41 -12.70 6.23
N PRO A 130 -3.62 -12.63 5.65
CA PRO A 130 -3.80 -12.17 4.27
C PRO A 130 -3.23 -10.78 4.01
N ALA A 131 -3.52 -9.80 4.86
CA ALA A 131 -2.97 -8.44 4.71
C ALA A 131 -1.47 -8.40 5.01
N THR A 132 -0.98 -9.24 5.91
CA THR A 132 0.45 -9.31 6.26
C THR A 132 1.26 -9.82 5.07
N PHE A 133 0.79 -10.88 4.42
CA PHE A 133 1.37 -11.36 3.15
C PHE A 133 1.20 -10.35 2.03
N GLY A 134 0.05 -9.68 1.95
CA GLY A 134 -0.20 -8.62 1.00
C GLY A 134 0.82 -7.48 1.10
N ALA A 135 1.12 -7.05 2.33
CA ALA A 135 2.12 -6.03 2.60
C ALA A 135 3.54 -6.52 2.29
N PHE A 136 3.90 -7.73 2.74
CA PHE A 136 5.17 -8.36 2.41
C PHE A 136 5.39 -8.43 0.90
N ALA A 137 4.39 -8.93 0.17
CA ALA A 137 4.41 -9.06 -1.28
C ALA A 137 4.46 -7.70 -1.99
N SER A 138 3.75 -6.67 -1.48
CA SER A 138 3.78 -5.34 -2.07
C SER A 138 5.17 -4.71 -1.99
N VAL A 139 5.85 -4.84 -0.84
CA VAL A 139 7.22 -4.33 -0.67
C VAL A 139 8.17 -5.09 -1.58
N PHE A 140 8.09 -6.42 -1.55
CA PHE A 140 8.97 -7.28 -2.34
C PHE A 140 8.79 -7.09 -3.85
N PHE A 141 7.53 -7.00 -4.29
CA PHE A 141 7.19 -6.69 -5.69
C PHE A 141 7.78 -5.35 -6.11
N TRP A 142 7.65 -4.31 -5.28
CA TRP A 142 8.22 -3.01 -5.64
C TRP A 142 9.75 -3.05 -5.70
N TRP A 143 10.41 -3.76 -4.78
CA TRP A 143 11.86 -3.94 -4.83
C TRP A 143 12.31 -4.64 -6.10
N THR A 144 11.60 -5.68 -6.54
CA THR A 144 11.86 -6.33 -7.83
C THR A 144 11.64 -5.37 -9.00
N ALA A 145 10.59 -4.54 -8.94
CA ALA A 145 10.25 -3.58 -9.98
C ALA A 145 11.23 -2.40 -10.06
N THR A 146 11.90 -2.04 -8.96
CA THR A 146 12.90 -0.97 -8.91
C THR A 146 14.33 -1.48 -9.00
N GLY A 147 14.55 -2.72 -9.46
CA GLY A 147 15.88 -3.21 -9.85
C GLY A 147 16.63 -4.05 -8.82
N LEU A 148 16.00 -4.48 -7.73
CA LEU A 148 16.63 -5.28 -6.66
C LEU A 148 17.89 -4.61 -6.07
N ASP A 149 17.84 -3.29 -5.89
CA ASP A 149 18.96 -2.51 -5.38
C ASP A 149 19.58 -3.12 -4.11
N TYR A 150 20.92 -3.08 -4.04
CA TYR A 150 21.78 -3.73 -3.04
C TYR A 150 21.73 -5.26 -2.99
N TRP A 151 21.03 -5.96 -3.88
CA TRP A 151 21.16 -7.42 -3.96
C TRP A 151 22.39 -7.85 -4.77
N ALA A 152 22.75 -7.15 -5.84
CA ALA A 152 23.96 -7.42 -6.60
C ALA A 152 25.19 -6.74 -5.95
N PRO A 153 26.33 -7.44 -5.77
CA PRO A 153 27.61 -6.77 -5.50
C PRO A 153 27.91 -5.74 -6.60
N ASP A 154 28.20 -4.50 -6.21
CA ASP A 154 28.36 -3.35 -7.12
C ASP A 154 27.12 -3.05 -8.00
N GLY A 155 25.96 -3.60 -7.64
CA GLY A 155 24.67 -3.23 -8.20
C GLY A 155 24.29 -1.79 -7.84
N GLY A 156 23.59 -1.10 -8.74
CA GLY A 156 23.05 0.23 -8.49
C GLY A 156 22.14 0.32 -7.27
N GLY A 157 21.77 1.55 -6.93
CA GLY A 157 20.98 1.87 -5.74
C GLY A 157 21.54 3.00 -4.90
N VAL A 158 22.41 3.85 -5.44
CA VAL A 158 22.77 5.12 -4.80
C VAL A 158 22.56 6.26 -5.79
N GLY A 159 21.41 6.92 -5.67
CA GLY A 159 21.07 8.12 -6.43
C GLY A 159 20.23 7.83 -7.67
N ASN A 160 19.04 8.45 -7.72
CA ASN A 160 18.33 8.62 -8.98
C ASN A 160 19.11 9.66 -9.79
N GLY A 161 19.58 9.30 -10.99
CA GLY A 161 20.36 10.20 -11.83
C GLY A 161 20.11 9.95 -13.30
N LEU A 162 19.95 11.03 -14.07
CA LEU A 162 19.79 10.96 -15.53
C LEU A 162 20.99 10.30 -16.24
N GLU A 163 22.17 10.31 -15.61
CA GLU A 163 23.39 9.66 -16.11
C GLU A 163 23.22 8.14 -16.23
N ALA A 164 22.44 7.50 -15.34
CA ALA A 164 22.13 6.07 -15.41
C ALA A 164 21.25 5.70 -16.62
N LEU A 165 20.56 6.67 -17.24
CA LEU A 165 19.76 6.46 -18.46
C LEU A 165 20.63 6.35 -19.72
N SER A 166 21.91 6.75 -19.64
CA SER A 166 22.81 6.82 -20.80
C SER A 166 23.65 5.55 -21.01
N ASP A 167 23.70 4.66 -20.01
CA ASP A 167 24.42 3.38 -20.08
C ASP A 167 23.53 2.19 -19.65
N PRO A 168 23.07 1.36 -20.60
CA PRO A 168 22.24 0.19 -20.30
C PRO A 168 22.98 -0.92 -19.52
N ALA A 169 24.29 -0.79 -19.29
CA ALA A 169 25.10 -1.69 -18.46
C ALA A 169 25.17 -1.28 -16.98
N THR A 170 24.56 -0.15 -16.58
CA THR A 170 24.45 0.18 -15.16
C THR A 170 23.52 -0.82 -14.47
N ALA A 171 24.08 -1.64 -13.58
CA ALA A 171 23.29 -2.52 -12.73
C ALA A 171 22.28 -1.68 -11.92
N GLY A 172 21.03 -2.10 -11.82
CA GLY A 172 19.92 -1.29 -11.24
C GLY A 172 18.84 -0.88 -12.26
N ALA A 173 18.89 -1.39 -13.49
CA ALA A 173 17.82 -1.20 -14.46
C ALA A 173 16.52 -1.92 -14.04
N GLY A 174 15.74 -1.32 -13.13
CA GLY A 174 14.39 -1.79 -12.78
C GLY A 174 13.45 -1.86 -13.98
N ALA A 175 12.17 -2.12 -13.75
CA ALA A 175 11.12 -2.22 -14.78
C ALA A 175 10.99 -0.98 -15.71
N PHE A 176 11.67 0.12 -15.37
CA PHE A 176 11.80 1.33 -16.18
C PHE A 176 13.23 1.56 -16.73
N GLY A 177 14.06 0.54 -16.89
CA GLY A 177 15.37 0.66 -17.53
C GLY A 177 16.37 1.57 -16.79
N GLY A 178 16.27 1.66 -15.45
CA GLY A 178 17.16 2.48 -14.62
C GLY A 178 16.56 3.82 -14.15
N VAL A 179 15.33 4.16 -14.57
CA VAL A 179 14.64 5.40 -14.16
C VAL A 179 14.29 5.41 -12.66
N ILE A 180 14.07 4.25 -12.05
CA ILE A 180 13.75 4.15 -10.61
C ILE A 180 14.63 3.05 -10.01
N SER A 181 15.80 3.44 -9.50
CA SER A 181 16.69 2.62 -8.67
C SER A 181 16.56 3.16 -7.25
N THR A 182 15.74 2.50 -6.45
CA THR A 182 15.43 2.91 -5.07
C THR A 182 16.06 1.95 -4.06
N PRO A 183 16.90 2.43 -3.11
CA PRO A 183 17.43 1.60 -2.03
C PRO A 183 16.32 0.84 -1.32
N PHE A 184 16.53 -0.43 -0.97
CA PHE A 184 15.47 -1.28 -0.38
C PHE A 184 14.83 -0.68 0.88
N VAL A 185 15.56 0.15 1.64
CA VAL A 185 15.01 0.88 2.80
C VAL A 185 13.94 1.90 2.36
N TYR A 186 14.19 2.63 1.28
CA TYR A 186 13.23 3.58 0.72
C TYR A 186 12.09 2.87 -0.02
N VAL A 187 12.34 1.69 -0.60
CA VAL A 187 11.27 0.81 -1.10
C VAL A 187 10.34 0.42 0.03
N TRP A 188 10.89 -0.11 1.13
CA TRP A 188 10.12 -0.45 2.31
C TRP A 188 9.33 0.74 2.85
N LEU A 189 9.97 1.91 2.99
CA LEU A 189 9.33 3.11 3.50
C LEU A 189 8.19 3.58 2.59
N SER A 190 8.44 3.72 1.29
CA SER A 190 7.47 4.19 0.30
C SER A 190 6.23 3.29 0.26
N ILE A 191 6.44 1.97 0.23
CA ILE A 191 5.35 1.01 0.20
C ILE A 191 4.60 0.95 1.53
N THR A 192 5.31 0.92 2.66
CA THR A 192 4.67 0.84 3.99
C THR A 192 3.83 2.09 4.25
N VAL A 193 4.34 3.28 3.95
CA VAL A 193 3.58 4.52 4.07
C VAL A 193 2.35 4.49 3.16
N SER A 194 2.50 4.03 1.92
CA SER A 194 1.38 3.92 0.97
C SER A 194 0.31 2.92 1.42
N LEU A 195 0.70 1.77 1.98
CA LEU A 195 -0.23 0.81 2.61
C LEU A 195 -1.00 1.46 3.77
N LEU A 196 -0.33 2.24 4.62
CA LEU A 196 -0.98 2.96 5.71
C LEU A 196 -1.95 4.03 5.20
N CYS A 197 -1.61 4.75 4.13
CA CYS A 197 -2.55 5.63 3.43
C CYS A 197 -3.77 4.84 2.91
N GLY A 198 -3.57 3.65 2.35
CA GLY A 198 -4.63 2.72 1.95
C GLY A 198 -5.58 2.35 3.09
N CYS A 199 -5.05 2.09 4.28
CA CYS A 199 -5.86 1.83 5.48
C CYS A 199 -6.74 3.04 5.83
N VAL A 200 -6.17 4.24 5.78
CA VAL A 200 -6.90 5.50 6.04
C VAL A 200 -7.98 5.72 4.99
N LEU A 201 -7.70 5.50 3.70
CA LEU A 201 -8.69 5.59 2.62
C LEU A 201 -9.84 4.59 2.82
N GLY A 202 -9.54 3.37 3.30
CA GLY A 202 -10.53 2.39 3.74
C GLY A 202 -11.48 2.93 4.79
N LEU A 203 -10.92 3.44 5.89
CA LEU A 203 -11.71 4.00 6.98
C LEU A 203 -12.53 5.23 6.53
N LEU A 204 -11.93 6.11 5.72
CA LEU A 204 -12.62 7.27 5.15
C LEU A 204 -13.78 6.84 4.24
N SER A 205 -13.62 5.76 3.49
CA SER A 205 -14.68 5.25 2.61
C SER A 205 -15.95 4.96 3.38
N VAL A 206 -15.86 4.23 4.50
CA VAL A 206 -17.03 3.87 5.29
C VAL A 206 -17.60 5.07 6.06
N LYS A 207 -16.74 5.94 6.59
CA LYS A 207 -17.15 7.14 7.32
C LYS A 207 -17.88 8.14 6.42
N LEU A 208 -17.34 8.43 5.24
CA LEU A 208 -17.97 9.33 4.27
C LEU A 208 -19.24 8.72 3.69
N THR A 209 -19.24 7.41 3.42
CA THR A 209 -20.45 6.70 2.96
C THR A 209 -21.60 6.83 3.95
N ALA A 210 -21.32 6.68 5.25
CA ALA A 210 -22.33 6.86 6.30
C ALA A 210 -22.92 8.28 6.33
N LEU A 211 -22.16 9.30 5.91
CA LEU A 211 -22.64 10.68 5.84
C LEU A 211 -23.52 10.95 4.62
N VAL A 212 -23.30 10.26 3.50
CA VAL A 212 -24.02 10.50 2.24
C VAL A 212 -25.15 9.51 1.96
N THR A 213 -25.24 8.43 2.75
CA THR A 213 -26.32 7.44 2.61
C THR A 213 -27.62 8.03 3.15
N PRO A 214 -28.71 8.09 2.34
CA PRO A 214 -30.00 8.57 2.81
C PRO A 214 -30.49 7.71 3.99
N ARG A 215 -30.87 8.35 5.10
CA ARG A 215 -31.46 7.66 6.26
C ARG A 215 -32.76 6.97 5.86
N SER A 216 -33.05 5.82 6.45
CA SER A 216 -34.34 5.18 6.22
C SER A 216 -35.47 6.01 6.86
N PRO A 217 -36.69 6.00 6.30
CA PRO A 217 -37.84 6.65 6.91
C PRO A 217 -38.11 6.17 8.36
N ALA A 218 -37.83 4.90 8.65
CA ALA A 218 -38.03 4.30 9.97
C ALA A 218 -37.05 4.84 11.03
N GLU A 219 -35.79 5.10 10.65
CA GLU A 219 -34.81 5.74 11.54
C GLU A 219 -35.13 7.23 11.75
N ALA A 220 -35.68 7.88 10.72
CA ALA A 220 -36.14 9.27 10.84
C ALA A 220 -37.38 9.38 11.75
N GLU A 221 -38.31 8.43 11.69
CA GLU A 221 -39.48 8.36 12.58
C GLU A 221 -39.09 8.08 14.04
N ALA A 222 -38.16 7.17 14.28
CA ALA A 222 -37.69 6.84 15.63
C ALA A 222 -37.03 8.05 16.33
N GLU A 223 -36.27 8.87 15.60
CA GLU A 223 -35.65 10.09 16.17
C GLU A 223 -36.68 11.18 16.47
N VAL A 224 -37.78 11.26 15.69
CA VAL A 224 -38.87 12.21 15.95
C VAL A 224 -39.67 11.82 17.19
N VAL A 225 -39.92 10.52 17.40
CA VAL A 225 -40.58 10.00 18.61
C VAL A 225 -39.72 10.23 19.86
N ASP A 226 -38.40 10.08 19.75
CA ASP A 226 -37.48 10.26 20.88
C ASP A 226 -37.28 11.76 21.24
N LYS A 227 -37.40 12.66 20.26
CA LYS A 227 -37.37 14.13 20.47
C LYS A 227 -38.69 14.72 20.95
N HIS A 228 -39.80 14.02 20.75
CA HIS A 228 -41.12 14.36 21.29
C HIS A 228 -41.69 13.15 22.04
N PRO A 229 -41.16 12.83 23.24
CA PRO A 229 -41.84 11.87 24.10
C PRO A 229 -43.25 12.40 24.31
N SER A 230 -44.25 11.65 23.86
CA SER A 230 -45.64 11.98 24.10
C SER A 230 -45.82 12.10 25.60
N HIS A 231 -46.00 13.33 26.09
CA HIS A 231 -46.52 13.57 27.42
C HIS A 231 -47.99 13.09 27.43
N SER A 232 -48.17 11.79 27.61
CA SER A 232 -49.47 11.22 27.95
C SER A 232 -49.58 11.13 29.47
N SER A 233 -50.53 11.92 29.97
CA SER A 233 -51.14 11.99 31.31
C SER A 233 -50.28 12.48 32.47
#